data_AF-A0A3N5WYK6-F1
#
_entry.id   AF-A0A3N5WYK6-F1
#
_cell.length_a   1.000
_cell.length_b   1.000
_cell.length_c   1.000
_cell.angle_alpha   90.00
_cell.angle_beta   90.00
_cell.angle_gamma   90.00
#
_symmetry.space_group_name_H-M   'P 1'
#
loop_
_entity.id
_entity.type
_entity.pdbx_description
1 polymer ?
#
loop_
_entity_poly.entity_id
_entity_poly.type
_entity_poly.pdbx_seq_one_letter_code
_entity_poly.pdbx_strand_id
1 'polypeptide(L)'
;MTVKVWQTIKVQHCRHAGGEVALEAEILYPGEHLPDLGPRVVAHRCSRGIECGLLDEASCVWAGTNPTYDPFAEKQPEEPKK
;
A
#
# COMPACT_ATOMS: atom_id res chain seq x y z
N MET A 1 12.66 1.51 20.46
CA MET A 1 12.74 0.67 19.24
C MET A 1 11.70 1.16 18.24
N THR A 2 12.00 1.11 16.95
CA THR A 2 11.03 1.45 15.90
C THR A 2 10.24 0.19 15.53
N VAL A 3 8.92 0.28 15.44
CA VAL A 3 8.04 -0.88 15.15
C VAL A 3 7.41 -0.71 13.78
N LYS A 4 7.45 -1.79 12.98
CA LYS A 4 6.76 -1.88 11.69
C LYS A 4 5.56 -2.81 11.82
N VAL A 5 4.40 -2.37 11.38
CA VAL A 5 3.16 -3.16 11.43
C VAL A 5 2.42 -3.04 10.11
N TRP A 6 2.05 -4.17 9.51
CA TRP A 6 1.12 -4.19 8.38
C TRP A 6 -0.30 -4.03 8.89
N GLN A 7 -1.04 -3.08 8.31
CA GLN A 7 -2.44 -2.82 8.64
C GLN A 7 -3.29 -2.86 7.38
N THR A 8 -4.44 -3.53 7.49
CA THR A 8 -5.45 -3.53 6.43
C THR A 8 -6.12 -2.16 6.37
N ILE A 9 -5.94 -1.47 5.24
CA ILE A 9 -6.56 -0.16 4.97
C ILE A 9 -7.92 -0.33 4.31
N LYS A 10 -8.06 -1.34 3.45
CA LYS A 10 -9.30 -1.59 2.71
C LYS A 10 -9.44 -3.06 2.34
N VAL A 11 -10.64 -3.60 2.45
CA VAL A 11 -11.00 -4.88 1.85
C VAL A 11 -11.88 -4.62 0.63
N GLN A 12 -11.60 -5.28 -0.49
CA GLN A 12 -12.40 -5.15 -1.71
C GLN A 12 -12.35 -6.42 -2.55
N HIS A 13 -13.35 -6.60 -3.41
CA HIS A 13 -13.34 -7.69 -4.38
C HIS A 13 -12.38 -7.41 -5.53
N CYS A 14 -11.46 -8.34 -5.81
CA CYS A 14 -10.55 -8.29 -6.94
C CYS A 14 -11.00 -9.25 -8.04
N ARG A 15 -11.13 -8.71 -9.26
CA ARG A 15 -11.46 -9.53 -10.44
C ARG A 15 -10.33 -10.49 -10.81
N HIS A 16 -9.06 -10.05 -10.71
CA HIS A 16 -7.90 -10.87 -11.08
C HIS A 16 -7.74 -12.08 -10.15
N ALA A 17 -7.92 -11.87 -8.84
CA ALA A 17 -7.83 -12.95 -7.84
C ALA A 17 -9.13 -13.74 -7.67
N GLY A 18 -10.20 -13.37 -8.39
CA GLY A 18 -11.52 -14.01 -8.32
C GLY A 18 -12.16 -14.00 -6.93
N GLY A 19 -11.87 -13.00 -6.10
CA GLY A 19 -12.36 -12.97 -4.71
C GLY A 19 -11.93 -11.73 -3.93
N GLU A 20 -12.22 -11.72 -2.63
CA GLU A 20 -11.84 -10.62 -1.75
C GLU A 20 -10.32 -10.54 -1.53
N VAL A 21 -9.81 -9.32 -1.51
CA VAL A 21 -8.42 -8.99 -1.23
C VAL A 21 -8.35 -7.88 -0.19
N ALA A 22 -7.33 -7.94 0.66
CA ALA A 22 -6.99 -6.88 1.59
C ALA A 22 -5.87 -6.03 0.99
N LEU A 23 -6.10 -4.72 0.96
CA LEU A 23 -5.10 -3.72 0.66
C LEU A 23 -4.49 -3.27 1.98
N GLU A 24 -3.21 -3.51 2.13
CA GLU A 24 -2.47 -3.30 3.37
C GLU A 24 -1.39 -2.23 3.19
N ALA A 25 -1.10 -1.53 4.28
CA ALA A 25 -0.02 -0.56 4.37
C ALA A 25 0.92 -0.93 5.52
N GLU A 26 2.22 -0.79 5.32
CA GLU A 26 3.22 -0.93 6.39
C GLU A 26 3.35 0.41 7.11
N ILE A 27 2.95 0.46 8.37
CA ILE A 27 3.06 1.63 9.22
C ILE A 27 4.33 1.52 10.06
N LEU A 28 5.16 2.54 9.99
CA LEU A 28 6.35 2.71 10.82
C LEU A 28 6.01 3.62 12.00
N TYR A 29 6.02 3.04 13.20
CA TYR A 29 5.91 3.77 14.46
C TYR A 29 7.30 4.15 14.95
N PRO A 30 7.60 5.45 15.09
CA PRO A 30 8.88 5.90 15.61
C PRO A 30 9.07 5.44 17.06
N GLY A 31 10.33 5.19 17.42
CA GLY A 31 10.65 4.78 18.79
C GLY A 31 10.42 5.92 19.79
N GLU A 32 10.20 5.53 21.05
CA GLU A 32 9.87 6.42 22.17
C GLU A 32 10.81 7.62 22.35
N HIS A 33 12.04 7.56 21.84
CA HIS A 33 13.04 8.64 21.93
C HIS A 33 12.89 9.73 20.85
N LEU A 34 11.95 9.60 19.92
CA LEU A 34 11.64 10.59 18.87
C LEU A 34 10.11 10.79 18.76
N PRO A 35 9.47 11.36 19.80
CA PRO A 35 8.01 11.49 19.86
C PRO A 35 7.43 12.52 18.86
N ASP A 36 8.27 13.42 18.33
CA ASP A 36 7.85 14.45 17.38
C ASP A 36 7.59 13.90 15.96
N LEU A 37 8.08 12.69 15.68
CA LEU A 37 7.76 11.99 14.44
C LEU A 37 6.44 11.24 14.64
N GLY A 38 5.44 11.50 13.78
CA GLY A 38 4.22 10.70 13.74
C GLY A 38 4.43 9.33 13.07
N PRO A 39 3.46 8.40 13.18
CA PRO A 39 3.44 7.20 12.36
C PRO A 39 3.43 7.57 10.88
N ARG A 40 4.24 6.87 10.07
CA ARG A 40 4.29 7.09 8.63
C ARG A 40 4.13 5.80 7.87
N VAL A 41 3.48 5.88 6.71
CA VAL A 41 3.37 4.75 5.80
C VAL A 41 4.68 4.60 5.04
N VAL A 42 5.20 3.38 4.95
CA VAL A 42 6.49 3.09 4.30
C VAL A 42 6.40 2.09 3.14
N ALA A 43 5.31 1.34 3.05
CA ALA A 43 5.07 0.41 1.95
C ALA A 43 3.58 0.08 1.81
N HIS A 44 3.22 -0.48 0.65
CA HIS A 44 1.85 -0.88 0.32
C HIS A 44 1.86 -2.25 -0.36
N ARG A 45 0.84 -3.07 -0.09
CA ARG A 45 0.67 -4.37 -0.76
C ARG A 45 -0.79 -4.82 -0.79
N CYS A 46 -1.07 -5.74 -1.71
CA CYS A 46 -2.27 -6.53 -1.75
C CYS A 46 -1.99 -7.90 -1.12
N SER A 47 -2.90 -8.41 -0.31
CA SER A 47 -2.78 -9.72 0.33
C SER A 47 -2.62 -10.88 -0.68
N ARG A 48 -3.11 -10.69 -1.91
CA ARG A 48 -3.02 -11.65 -3.02
C ARG A 48 -2.12 -11.15 -4.16
N GLY A 49 -1.27 -10.15 -3.89
CA GLY A 49 -0.41 -9.54 -4.91
C GLY A 49 0.59 -10.51 -5.54
N ILE A 50 1.08 -11.50 -4.77
CA ILE A 50 1.99 -12.54 -5.26
C ILE A 50 1.31 -13.43 -6.31
N GLU A 51 0.03 -13.77 -6.11
CA GLU A 51 -0.73 -14.59 -7.06
C GLU A 51 -0.85 -13.91 -8.43
N CYS A 52 -0.83 -12.56 -8.47
CA CYS A 52 -0.88 -11.82 -9.74
C CYS A 52 0.33 -12.07 -10.63
N GLY A 53 1.49 -12.45 -10.08
CA GLY A 53 2.68 -12.79 -10.87
C GLY A 53 2.59 -14.14 -11.61
N LEU A 54 1.59 -14.96 -11.27
CA LEU A 54 1.34 -16.26 -11.90
C LEU A 54 0.27 -16.19 -13.00
N LEU A 55 -0.36 -15.02 -13.18
CA LEU A 55 -1.36 -14.79 -14.21
C LEU A 55 -0.70 -14.30 -15.50
N ASP A 56 -1.30 -14.60 -16.65
CA ASP A 56 -0.91 -14.03 -17.96
C ASP A 56 -1.30 -12.56 -18.12
N GLU A 57 -1.89 -11.94 -17.10
CA GLU A 57 -2.36 -10.57 -17.09
C GLU A 57 -1.44 -9.65 -16.27
N ALA A 58 -1.32 -8.40 -16.68
CA ALA A 58 -0.54 -7.41 -15.94
C ALA A 58 -1.10 -7.21 -14.52
N SER A 59 -0.22 -7.31 -13.52
CA SER A 59 -0.58 -7.07 -12.11
C SER A 59 -0.96 -5.60 -11.89
N CYS A 60 -1.98 -5.36 -11.05
CA CYS A 60 -2.34 -3.99 -10.68
C CYS A 60 -1.29 -3.34 -9.77
N VAL A 61 -1.38 -2.01 -9.61
CA VAL A 61 -0.46 -1.22 -8.77
C VAL A 61 -0.35 -1.71 -7.32
N TRP A 62 -1.39 -2.37 -6.82
CA TRP A 62 -1.44 -2.91 -5.46
C TRP A 62 -0.71 -4.24 -5.29
N ALA A 63 -0.25 -4.89 -6.37
CA ALA A 63 0.49 -6.15 -6.25
C ALA A 63 1.79 -6.02 -5.43
N GLY A 64 2.31 -4.80 -5.27
CA GLY A 64 3.52 -4.53 -4.47
C GLY A 64 4.81 -5.03 -5.13
N THR A 65 4.72 -5.47 -6.39
CA THR A 65 5.84 -5.99 -7.20
C THR A 65 6.62 -4.88 -7.92
N ASN A 66 6.07 -3.66 -8.00
CA ASN A 66 6.74 -2.51 -8.55
C ASN A 66 7.26 -1.58 -7.43
N PRO A 67 8.55 -1.65 -7.06
CA PRO A 67 9.10 -0.88 -5.95
C PRO A 67 9.22 0.62 -6.25
N THR A 68 9.11 1.04 -7.51
CA THR A 68 9.23 2.46 -7.91
C THR A 68 7.88 3.17 -7.99
N TYR A 69 6.76 2.45 -7.80
CA TYR A 69 5.42 3.00 -7.88
C TYR A 69 4.73 2.91 -6.54
N ASP A 70 4.37 4.06 -5.97
CA ASP A 70 3.58 4.14 -4.75
C ASP A 70 2.09 4.33 -5.10
N PRO A 71 1.20 3.37 -4.78
CA PRO A 71 -0.25 3.50 -5.00
C PRO A 71 -0.90 4.66 -4.25
N PHE A 72 -0.25 5.18 -3.21
CA PHE A 72 -0.71 6.30 -2.38
C PHE A 72 0.08 7.58 -2.61
N ALA A 73 0.99 7.63 -3.59
CA ALA A 73 1.55 8.89 -4.02
C ALA A 73 0.38 9.81 -4.39
N GLU A 74 0.17 10.85 -3.59
CA GLU A 74 -0.98 11.75 -3.70
C GLU A 74 -1.08 12.24 -5.15
N LYS A 75 -2.18 11.92 -5.83
CA LYS A 75 -2.66 12.83 -6.87
C LYS A 75 -3.11 14.06 -6.12
N GLN A 76 -2.20 15.02 -5.92
CA GLN A 76 -2.58 16.34 -5.47
C GLN A 76 -3.77 16.78 -6.33
N PRO A 77 -4.93 17.15 -5.75
CA PRO A 77 -5.98 17.75 -6.55
C PRO A 77 -5.35 18.94 -7.26
N GLU A 78 -5.39 18.94 -8.59
CA GLU A 78 -4.90 20.07 -9.38
C GLU A 78 -5.66 21.31 -8.86
N GLU A 79 -4.96 22.18 -8.13
CA GLU A 79 -5.52 23.48 -7.77
C GLU A 79 -5.91 24.16 -9.09
N PRO A 80 -7.17 24.60 -9.25
CA PRO A 80 -7.56 25.28 -10.47
C PRO A 80 -6.67 26.52 -10.60
N LYS A 81 -5.82 26.53 -11.63
CA LYS A 81 -5.04 27.72 -12.00
C LYS A 81 -6.02 28.86 -12.20
N LYS A 82 -5.96 29.83 -11.28
CA LYS A 82 -6.75 31.07 -11.30
C LYS A 82 -6.22 32.03 -12.36
#